data_AF-A0AB39V1R5-F1
#
_entry.id   AF-A0AB39V1R5-F1
#
_cell.length_a   1.000
_cell.length_b   1.000
_cell.length_c   1.000
_cell.angle_alpha   90.00
_cell.angle_beta   90.00
_cell.angle_gamma   90.00
#
_symmetry.space_group_name_H-M   'P 1'
#
loop_
_entity.id
_entity.type
_entity.pdbx_description
1 polymer ?
#
loop_
_entity_poly.entity_id
_entity_poly.type
_entity_poly.pdbx_seq_one_letter_code
_entity_poly.pdbx_strand_id
1 'polypeptide(L)' 'MVQATSQMAMLGPGQVLRVILDREPYPLYEIAREQGFFVRVLEFEPGQYYIHLWLDPELEVPGEDR' A
#
# COMPACT_ATOMS: atom_id res chain seq x y z
N MET A 1 -14.31 0.27 -2.89
CA MET A 1 -13.23 0.14 -1.88
C MET A 1 -12.61 -1.26 -1.77
N VAL A 2 -13.03 -2.27 -2.55
CA VAL A 2 -12.56 -3.67 -2.36
C VAL A 2 -11.26 -4.02 -3.10
N GLN A 3 -10.84 -3.25 -4.12
CA GLN A 3 -9.76 -3.70 -5.01
C GLN A 3 -8.34 -3.46 -4.47
N ALA A 4 -8.07 -2.32 -3.82
CA ALA A 4 -6.71 -1.97 -3.39
C ALA A 4 -6.18 -2.88 -2.27
N THR A 5 -7.02 -3.25 -1.30
CA THR A 5 -6.62 -4.08 -0.15
C THR A 5 -6.23 -5.50 -0.55
N SER A 6 -6.96 -6.11 -1.49
CA SER A 6 -6.62 -7.44 -1.98
C SER A 6 -5.31 -7.45 -2.80
N GLN A 7 -4.99 -6.34 -3.46
CA GLN A 7 -3.74 -6.19 -4.21
C GLN A 7 -2.54 -5.98 -3.29
N MET A 8 -2.71 -5.32 -2.14
CA MET A 8 -1.64 -5.17 -1.15
C MET A 8 -1.13 -6.52 -0.63
N ALA A 9 -2.05 -7.46 -0.37
CA ALA A 9 -1.71 -8.81 0.06
C ALA A 9 -0.89 -9.63 -0.96
N MET A 10 -0.83 -9.19 -2.22
CA MET A 10 -0.07 -9.86 -3.28
C MET A 10 1.27 -9.18 -3.58
N LEU A 11 1.60 -8.07 -2.92
CA LEU A 11 2.85 -7.36 -3.15
C LEU A 11 4.02 -8.12 -2.52
N GLY A 12 5.04 -8.40 -3.33
CA GLY A 12 6.35 -8.84 -2.86
C GLY A 12 7.27 -7.68 -2.42
N PRO A 13 8.42 -8.00 -1.79
CA PRO A 13 9.42 -7.00 -1.41
C PRO A 13 9.90 -6.19 -2.63
N GLY A 14 9.96 -4.86 -2.48
CA GLY A 14 10.33 -3.94 -3.55
C GLY A 14 9.29 -3.75 -4.66
N GLN A 15 8.15 -4.47 -4.63
CA GLN A 15 7.05 -4.20 -5.56
C GLN A 15 6.24 -2.99 -5.10
N VAL A 16 5.72 -2.22 -6.07
CA VAL A 16 4.97 -1.00 -5.81
C VAL A 16 3.55 -1.12 -6.35
N LEU A 17 2.55 -0.98 -5.49
CA LEU A 17 1.17 -0.80 -5.93
C LEU A 17 0.90 0.68 -6.15
N ARG A 18 0.34 1.00 -7.32
CA ARG A 18 -0.13 2.34 -7.68
C ARG A 18 -1.64 2.34 -7.81
N VAL A 19 -2.30 3.16 -7.02
CA VAL A 19 -3.77 3.29 -7.04
C VAL A 19 -4.13 4.75 -7.29
N ILE A 20 -5.11 4.98 -8.17
CA ILE A 20 -5.74 6.29 -8.37
C ILE A 20 -7.11 6.24 -7.70
N LEU A 21 -7.37 7.17 -6.80
CA LEU A 21 -8.65 7.27 -6.09
C LEU A 21 -9.23 8.68 -6.22
N ASP A 22 -10.55 8.77 -6.32
CA ASP A 22 -11.34 10.03 -6.34
C ASP A 22 -11.54 10.66 -4.94
N ARG A 23 -10.94 10.05 -3.92
CA ARG A 23 -10.99 10.51 -2.53
C ARG A 23 -9.81 10.00 -1.74
N GLU A 24 -9.53 10.68 -0.64
CA GLU A 24 -8.42 10.33 0.24
C GLU A 24 -8.67 8.99 0.94
N PRO A 25 -7.77 8.00 0.83
CA PRO A 25 -7.96 6.67 1.40
C PRO A 25 -7.47 6.57 2.84
N TYR A 26 -8.06 7.36 3.74
CA TYR A 26 -7.79 7.31 5.18
C TYR A 26 -7.64 5.89 5.77
N PRO A 27 -8.56 4.94 5.54
CA PRO A 27 -8.42 3.60 6.14
C PRO A 27 -7.29 2.76 5.52
N LEU A 28 -6.85 3.07 4.30
CA LEU A 28 -5.80 2.31 3.63
C LEU A 28 -4.44 2.53 4.30
N TYR A 29 -4.22 3.73 4.85
CA TYR A 29 -2.95 4.10 5.48
C TYR A 29 -2.69 3.32 6.77
N GLU A 30 -3.73 3.13 7.57
CA GLU A 30 -3.62 2.37 8.82
C GLU A 30 -3.39 0.90 8.51
N ILE A 31 -4.18 0.31 7.60
CA ILE A 31 -4.03 -1.08 7.18
C ILE A 31 -2.62 -1.34 6.60
N ALA A 32 -2.12 -0.44 5.75
CA ALA A 32 -0.79 -0.56 5.17
C ALA A 32 0.31 -0.52 6.25
N ARG A 33 0.21 0.40 7.22
CA ARG A 33 1.14 0.47 8.35
C ARG A 33 1.09 -0.76 9.24
N GLU A 34 -0.10 -1.27 9.56
CA GLU A 34 -0.28 -2.50 10.34
C GLU A 34 0.34 -3.71 9.64
N GLN A 35 0.32 -3.73 8.31
CA GLN A 35 0.93 -4.79 7.49
C GLN A 35 2.42 -4.55 7.15
N GLY A 36 3.05 -3.51 7.71
CA GLY A 36 4.47 -3.23 7.50
C GLY A 36 4.83 -2.57 6.17
N PHE A 37 3.83 -2.07 5.44
CA PHE A 37 4.04 -1.33 4.20
C PHE A 37 4.36 0.14 4.49
N PHE A 38 5.29 0.67 3.69
CA PHE A 38 5.49 2.10 3.58
C PHE A 38 4.50 2.69 2.59
N VAL A 39 4.00 3.90 2.92
CA VAL A 39 3.00 4.59 2.11
C VAL A 39 3.53 5.96 1.73
N ARG A 40 3.42 6.30 0.45
CA ARG A 40 3.58 7.66 -0.06
C ARG A 40 2.36 8.06 -0.86
N VAL A 41 1.81 9.22 -0.54
CA VAL A 41 0.62 9.77 -1.19
C VAL A 41 1.00 11.04 -1.91
N LEU A 42 0.53 11.17 -3.15
CA LEU A 42 0.69 12.35 -3.97
C LEU A 42 -0.70 12.73 -4.50
N GLU A 43 -1.17 13.93 -4.18
CA GLU A 43 -2.32 14.51 -4.87
C GLU A 43 -1.84 15.04 -6.22
N PHE A 44 -2.46 14.59 -7.31
CA PHE A 44 -2.06 14.95 -8.67
C PHE A 44 -3.02 15.95 -9.31
N GLU A 45 -4.31 15.77 -9.05
CA GLU A 45 -5.37 16.73 -9.34
C GLU A 45 -6.24 16.85 -8.07
N PRO A 46 -6.98 17.95 -7.89
CA PRO A 46 -7.88 18.10 -6.74
C PRO A 46 -8.82 16.89 -6.60
N GLY A 47 -8.67 16.15 -5.51
CA GLY A 47 -9.45 14.94 -5.25
C GLY A 47 -8.95 13.67 -5.97
N GLN A 48 -7.83 13.71 -6.69
CA GLN A 48 -7.18 12.53 -7.25
C GLN A 48 -5.86 12.21 -6.54
N TYR A 49 -5.81 11.02 -5.94
CA TYR A 49 -4.69 10.57 -5.13
C TYR A 49 -3.95 9.43 -5.80
N TYR A 50 -2.64 9.58 -5.96
CA TYR A 50 -1.71 8.50 -6.29
C TYR A 50 -1.12 7.96 -5.00
N ILE A 51 -1.40 6.70 -4.70
CA ILE A 51 -0.80 6.00 -3.56
C ILE A 51 0.27 5.05 -4.06
N HIS A 52 1.49 5.18 -3.53
CA HIS A 52 2.57 4.23 -3.68
C HIS A 52 2.73 3.44 -2.37
N LEU A 53 2.62 2.12 -2.48
CA LEU A 53 2.81 1.17 -1.38
C LEU A 53 3.98 0.27 -1.69
N TRP A 54 4.93 0.09 -0.76
CA TRP A 54 6.03 -0.84 -0.93
C TRP A 54 6.40 -1.51 0.39
N LEU A 55 6.81 -2.78 0.30
CA LEU A 55 7.50 -3.49 1.38
C LEU A 55 8.96 -3.09 1.36
N ASP A 56 9.47 -2.71 2.52
CA ASP A 56 10.90 -2.51 2.69
C ASP A 56 11.63 -3.84 2.51
N PRO A 57 12.63 -3.91 1.61
CA PRO A 57 13.31 -5.16 1.30
C PRO A 57 14.21 -5.66 2.43
N GLU A 58 14.49 -4.84 3.46
CA GLU A 58 15.25 -5.22 4.65
C GLU A 58 14.34 -5.69 5.80
N LEU A 59 13.02 -5.56 5.64
CA LEU A 59 12.04 -6.17 6.53
C LEU A 59 12.04 -7.68 6.25
N GLU A 60 12.85 -8.42 7.00
CA GLU A 60 12.72 -9.87 7.15
C GLU A 60 11.25 -10.15 7.50
N VAL A 61 10.46 -10.60 6.52
CA VAL A 61 9.15 -11.18 6.79
C VAL A 61 9.42 -12.35 7.74
N PRO A 62 9.01 -12.27 9.03
CA PRO A 62 9.24 -13.39 9.94
C PRO A 62 8.60 -14.60 9.29
N GLY A 63 9.43 -15.62 9.08
CA GLY A 63 9.17 -16.70 8.15
C GLY A 63 7.73 -17.20 8.19
N GLU A 64 7.16 -17.36 7.01
CA GLU A 64 6.04 -18.24 6.79
C GLU A 64 6.50 -19.65 7.18
N ASP A 65 6.33 -19.99 8.47
CA ASP A 65 6.53 -21.32 9.00
C ASP A 65 5.42 -22.21 8.42
N ARG A 66 5.73 -22.78 7.26
CA ARG A 66 5.41 -24.14 6.79
C ARG A 66 3.95 -24.56 6.59
#